data_AF-A0A957CIK5-F1
#
_entry.id   AF-A0A957CIK5-F1
#
_cell.length_a   1.000
_cell.length_b   1.000
_cell.length_c   1.000
_cell.angle_alpha   90.00
_cell.angle_beta   90.00
_cell.angle_gamma   90.00
#
_symmetry.space_group_name_H-M   'P 1'
#
loop_
_entity.id
_entity.type
_entity.pdbx_description
1 polymer ?
#
loop_
_entity_poly.entity_id
_entity_poly.type
_entity_poly.pdbx_seq_one_letter_code
_entity_poly.pdbx_strand_id
1 'polypeptide(L)' 'TTRLALAAVKQHGLAVAGVDIVKSARGPLILEINSSPGLEGIETVTNIDIATEIIKFLEHVYSKKKEPYSPKKI' A
#
# COMPACT_ATOMS: atom_id res chain seq x y z
N THR A 1 14.32 5.85 4.45
CA THR A 1 13.10 5.27 5.02
C THR A 1 12.12 4.83 3.95
N THR A 2 11.68 5.69 3.02
CA THR A 2 10.71 5.32 1.97
C THR A 2 11.15 4.16 1.06
N ARG A 3 12.41 4.16 0.57
CA ARG A 3 12.93 3.04 -0.24
C ARG A 3 12.96 1.71 0.53
N LEU A 4 13.23 1.77 1.84
CA LEU A 4 13.23 0.60 2.73
C LEU A 4 11.81 0.05 2.87
N ALA A 5 10.82 0.92 3.14
CA ALA A 5 9.40 0.53 3.19
C ALA A 5 8.93 -0.09 1.87
N LEU A 6 9.17 0.56 0.73
CA LEU A 6 8.76 0.05 -0.59
C LEU A 6 9.40 -1.30 -0.91
N ALA A 7 10.67 -1.49 -0.57
CA ALA A 7 11.36 -2.77 -0.74
C ALA A 7 10.71 -3.87 0.12
N ALA A 8 10.39 -3.59 1.38
CA ALA A 8 9.71 -4.52 2.27
C ALA A 8 8.33 -4.93 1.73
N VAL A 9 7.49 -3.95 1.38
CA VAL A 9 6.15 -4.21 0.82
C VAL A 9 6.24 -5.08 -0.44
N LYS A 10 7.20 -4.80 -1.33
CA LYS A 10 7.44 -5.60 -2.53
C LYS A 10 7.88 -7.03 -2.21
N GLN A 11 8.78 -7.22 -1.26
CA GLN A 11 9.26 -8.56 -0.85
C GLN A 11 8.13 -9.41 -0.27
N HIS A 12 7.15 -8.79 0.38
CA HIS A 12 5.97 -9.47 0.92
C HIS A 12 4.84 -9.67 -0.11
N GLY A 13 5.01 -9.23 -1.37
CA GLY A 13 4.00 -9.38 -2.41
C GLY A 13 2.72 -8.58 -2.16
N LEU A 14 2.78 -7.55 -1.32
CA LEU A 14 1.64 -6.72 -0.97
C LEU A 14 1.52 -5.54 -1.94
N ALA A 15 0.30 -5.19 -2.32
CA ALA A 15 0.03 -4.00 -3.13
C ALA A 15 0.01 -2.71 -2.28
N VAL A 16 -0.49 -2.83 -1.05
CA VAL A 16 -0.58 -1.77 -0.05
C VAL A 16 -0.29 -2.39 1.32
N ALA A 17 0.47 -1.71 2.17
CA ALA A 17 0.76 -2.12 3.54
C ALA A 17 1.20 -0.93 4.40
N GLY A 18 0.98 -1.03 5.71
CA GLY A 18 1.65 -0.17 6.69
C GLY A 18 3.01 -0.77 7.06
N VAL A 19 4.03 0.08 7.23
CA VAL A 19 5.37 -0.37 7.60
C VAL A 19 5.87 0.45 8.78
N ASP A 20 6.12 -0.22 9.90
CA ASP A 20 6.60 0.41 11.10
C ASP A 20 8.12 0.42 11.11
N ILE A 21 8.69 1.61 11.31
CA ILE A 21 10.14 1.82 11.21
C ILE A 21 10.62 2.56 12.45
N VAL A 22 11.62 1.99 13.11
CA VAL A 22 12.32 2.63 14.22
C VAL A 22 13.69 3.15 13.77
N LYS A 23 14.11 4.29 14.33
CA LYS A 23 15.47 4.81 14.14
C LYS A 23 16.43 4.08 15.08
N SER A 24 17.59 3.66 14.58
CA SER A 24 18.64 3.04 15.38
C SER A 24 20.03 3.58 15.01
N ALA A 25 21.04 3.32 15.84
CA ALA A 25 22.43 3.73 15.58
C ALA A 25 23.01 3.13 14.28
N ARG A 26 22.48 2.00 13.83
CA ARG A 26 22.87 1.30 12.60
C ARG A 26 21.96 1.62 11.40
N GLY A 27 21.17 2.68 11.51
CA GLY A 27 20.19 3.09 10.49
C GLY A 27 18.75 2.68 10.82
N PRO A 28 17.78 3.00 9.95
CA PRO A 28 16.37 2.65 10.15
C PRO A 28 16.16 1.13 10.09
N LEU A 29 15.34 0.60 11.00
CA LEU A 29 14.99 -0.81 11.09
C LEU A 29 13.48 -0.97 10.95
N ILE A 30 13.04 -1.97 10.17
CA ILE A 30 11.62 -2.35 10.09
C ILE A 30 11.28 -3.20 11.31
N LEU A 31 10.15 -2.90 11.96
CA LEU A 31 9.60 -3.66 13.06
C LEU A 31 8.52 -4.63 12.58
N GLU A 32 7.53 -4.10 11.87
CA GLU A 32 6.41 -4.88 11.34
C GLU A 32 5.96 -4.36 9.97
N ILE A 33 5.28 -5.25 9.23
CA ILE A 33 4.64 -4.97 7.96
C ILE A 33 3.20 -5.49 8.07
N ASN A 34 2.25 -4.57 8.06
CA ASN A 34 0.83 -4.87 8.22
C ASN A 34 0.12 -4.84 6.87
N SER A 35 -0.47 -5.97 6.47
CA SER A 35 -1.27 -6.05 5.24
C SER A 35 -2.61 -5.31 5.32
N SER A 36 -3.07 -5.00 6.53
CA SER A 36 -4.30 -4.25 6.78
C SER A 36 -4.04 -3.19 7.87
N PRO A 37 -3.35 -2.09 7.54
CA PRO A 37 -3.04 -1.05 8.51
C PRO A 37 -4.30 -0.27 8.92
N GLY A 38 -4.34 0.18 10.17
CA GLY A 38 -5.28 1.24 10.57
C GLY A 38 -4.87 2.57 9.94
N LEU A 39 -5.85 3.37 9.49
CA LEU A 39 -5.60 4.62 8.78
C LEU A 39 -5.87 5.87 9.63
N GLU A 40 -6.88 5.85 10.51
CA GLU A 40 -7.35 7.00 11.28
C GLU A 40 -6.23 7.82 11.93
N GLY A 41 -5.32 7.15 12.66
CA GLY A 41 -4.22 7.83 13.33
C GLY A 41 -3.22 8.46 12.34
N ILE A 42 -2.94 7.79 11.22
CA ILE A 42 -1.99 8.27 10.21
C ILE A 42 -2.60 9.45 9.45
N GLU A 43 -3.86 9.35 9.04
CA GLU A 43 -4.58 10.41 8.34
C GLU A 43 -4.70 11.66 9.23
N THR A 44 -5.02 11.48 10.51
CA THR A 44 -5.10 12.59 11.48
C THR A 44 -3.76 13.35 11.61
N VAL A 45 -2.64 12.63 11.66
CA VAL A 45 -1.32 13.26 11.84
C VAL A 45 -0.80 13.88 10.54
N THR A 46 -1.12 13.27 9.39
CA THR A 46 -0.59 13.70 8.09
C THR A 46 -1.49 14.69 7.36
N ASN A 47 -2.78 14.78 7.73
CA ASN A 47 -3.83 15.47 6.98
C ASN A 47 -3.95 14.98 5.52
N ILE A 48 -3.66 13.70 5.28
CA ILE A 48 -3.79 13.05 3.97
C ILE A 48 -4.95 12.07 4.04
N ASP A 49 -5.85 12.11 3.06
CA ASP A 49 -6.90 11.11 2.86
C ASP A 49 -6.31 9.88 2.15
N ILE A 50 -5.73 8.97 2.94
CA ILE A 50 -5.02 7.78 2.49
C ILE A 50 -6.03 6.77 1.92
N ALA A 51 -7.22 6.65 2.50
CA ALA A 51 -8.28 5.78 2.00
C ALA A 51 -8.63 6.11 0.54
N THR A 52 -8.83 7.39 0.23
CA THR A 52 -9.08 7.84 -1.14
C THR A 52 -7.89 7.58 -2.06
N GLU A 53 -6.65 7.79 -1.61
CA GLU A 53 -5.46 7.49 -2.42
C GLU A 53 -5.31 5.98 -2.73
N ILE A 54 -5.67 5.10 -1.79
CA ILE A 54 -5.71 3.64 -2.04
C ILE A 54 -6.77 3.32 -3.09
N ILE A 55 -7.97 3.92 -3.00
CA ILE A 55 -9.03 3.73 -4.00
C ILE A 55 -8.56 4.16 -5.39
N LYS A 56 -7.99 5.37 -5.51
CA LYS A 56 -7.43 5.88 -6.79
C LYS A 56 -6.35 4.97 -7.35
N PHE A 57 -5.47 4.45 -6.48
CA PHE A 57 -4.46 3.48 -6.87
C PHE A 57 -5.10 2.21 -7.47
N LEU A 58 -6.12 1.65 -6.83
CA LEU A 58 -6.84 0.48 -7.33
C LEU A 58 -7.54 0.79 -8.66
N GLU A 59 -8.23 1.92 -8.78
CA GLU A 59 -8.84 2.37 -10.04
C GLU A 59 -7.80 2.47 -11.16
N HIS A 60 -6.62 3.01 -10.89
CA HIS A 60 -5.54 3.07 -11.87
C HIS A 60 -5.02 1.68 -12.28
N VAL A 61 -4.86 0.77 -11.31
CA VAL A 61 -4.38 -0.59 -11.57
C VAL A 61 -5.40 -1.41 -12.37
N TYR A 62 -6.70 -1.25 -12.09
CA TYR A 62 -7.77 -2.03 -12.72
C TYR A 62 -8.36 -1.40 -13.99
N SER A 63 -8.27 -0.08 -14.17
CA SER A 63 -8.66 0.59 -15.42
C SER A 63 -7.83 0.15 -16.64
N LYS A 64 -6.59 -0.31 -16.41
CA LYS A 64 -5.72 -0.87 -17.46
C LYS A 64 -6.02 -2.33 -17.83
N LYS A 65 -6.91 -3.02 -17.10
CA LYS A 65 -7.26 -4.44 -17.33
C LYS A 65 -8.60 -4.66 -18.04
N LYS A 66 -9.07 -3.72 -18.87
CA LYS A 66 -10.24 -3.97 -19.73
C LYS A 66 -9.84 -4.87 -20.91
N GLU A 67 -9.80 -6.19 -20.72
CA GLU A 67 -10.32 -7.05 -21.79
C GLU A 67 -11.85 -6.95 -21.75
N PRO A 68 -12.52 -6.75 -22.91
CA PRO A 68 -13.98 -6.69 -22.93
C PRO A 68 -14.54 -8.04 -22.45
N TYR A 69 -15.46 -7.98 -21.47
CA TYR A 69 -16.25 -9.14 -21.09
C TYR A 69 -16.97 -9.70 -22.33
N SER A 70 -16.58 -10.90 -22.77
CA SER A 70 -17.32 -11.65 -23.79
C SER A 70 -18.26 -12.62 -23.08
N PRO A 71 -19.58 -12.44 -23.17
CA PRO A 71 -20.52 -13.43 -22.65
C PRO A 71 -20.26 -14.78 -23.34
N LYS A 72 -20.13 -15.85 -22.54
CA LYS A 72 -20.03 -17.20 -23.08
C LYS A 72 -21.31 -17.48 -23.88
N LYS A 73 -21.17 -17.75 -25.18
CA LYS A 73 -22.28 -18.28 -25.98
C LYS A 73 -22.61 -19.65 -25.41
N ILE A 74 -23.83 -19.80 -24.92
CA ILE A 74 -24.46 -21.09 -24.60
C ILE A 74 -24.82 -21.75 -25.94
#